data_AF-A0A7K7TPT8-F1
#
_entry.id   AF-A0A7K7TPT8-F1
#
_cell.length_a   1.000
_cell.length_b   1.000
_cell.length_c   1.000
_cell.angle_alpha   90.00
_cell.angle_beta   90.00
_cell.angle_gamma   90.00
#
_symmetry.space_group_name_H-M   'P 1'
#
loop_
_entity.id
_entity.type
_entity.pdbx_description
1 polymer ?
#
loop_
_entity_poly.entity_id
_entity_poly.type
_entity_poly.pdbx_seq_one_letter_code
_entity_poly.pdbx_strand_id
1 'polypeptide(L)'
;IEPVGSPLMATQTHPRSTPTKFLPAISTMASSYKNCFPYYPLPQSSSLPWMPSTYSKTAAINPALALFSKTSQGMTTSSKKLPCISNRKTLVTRYTPDDWNRSNLTNYKDSEMSWHNAQALRVDTSWMIDDKYQQTKKTQVKSTKNLGGRVNDIEFWKAELCRELDEMTGETNALTDMKKRLERALAETEASLQVAQECLIQREKRMGIDLVHDNMEKQLFTEVECGRSHSTRTSPPMAVVCMLKLQHSGPARAGEGPGNKQVAHRIDNKCHHLRNTSHSISYCQGVEWVDAMVSEPESWAKVTDNNILHSQREQVASTKLCENIENLLVVTAYEMWHQFHRVNVAFTNRITKTADAKSKIQTQVAK
;
A
#
# COMPACT_ATOMS: atom_id res chain seq x y z
N ILE A 1 5.55 -70.74 16.93
CA ILE A 1 6.22 -69.96 15.87
C ILE A 1 5.35 -68.72 15.64
N GLU A 2 5.72 -67.63 16.32
CA GLU A 2 5.76 -66.22 15.90
C GLU A 2 4.93 -65.69 14.70
N PRO A 3 4.59 -64.38 14.64
CA PRO A 3 3.48 -63.78 15.40
C PRO A 3 2.59 -62.82 14.58
N VAL A 4 1.59 -62.29 15.28
CA VAL A 4 0.64 -61.20 14.98
C VAL A 4 1.31 -59.94 14.40
N GLY A 5 0.78 -59.43 13.28
CA GLY A 5 1.15 -58.13 12.70
C GLY A 5 0.14 -57.05 13.02
N SER A 6 0.50 -56.15 13.94
CA SER A 6 -0.20 -54.89 14.24
C SER A 6 0.00 -53.86 13.12
N PRO A 7 -1.02 -53.06 12.74
CA PRO A 7 -0.80 -51.91 11.87
C PRO A 7 -0.20 -50.77 12.70
N LEU A 8 1.07 -50.44 12.41
CA LEU A 8 1.75 -49.27 12.93
C LEU A 8 0.96 -48.00 12.56
N MET A 9 0.53 -47.25 13.58
CA MET A 9 0.08 -45.87 13.45
C MET A 9 1.25 -45.04 12.91
N ALA A 10 1.18 -44.66 11.64
CA ALA A 10 2.09 -43.69 11.07
C ALA A 10 1.84 -42.33 11.73
N THR A 11 2.73 -41.91 12.62
CA THR A 11 2.81 -40.52 13.06
C THR A 11 3.26 -39.69 11.86
N GLN A 12 2.30 -39.18 11.08
CA GLN A 12 2.57 -38.13 10.11
C GLN A 12 2.89 -36.85 10.89
N THR A 13 4.16 -36.67 11.22
CA THR A 13 4.69 -35.36 11.57
C THR A 13 4.60 -34.50 10.31
N HIS A 14 3.54 -33.71 10.19
CA HIS A 14 3.50 -32.62 9.22
C HIS A 14 4.68 -31.69 9.54
N PRO A 15 5.65 -31.50 8.64
CA PRO A 15 6.60 -30.41 8.81
C PRO A 15 5.78 -29.12 8.79
N ARG A 16 5.85 -28.37 9.89
CA ARG A 16 5.30 -27.01 10.01
C ARG A 16 5.88 -26.22 8.84
N SER A 17 5.06 -25.95 7.82
CA SER A 17 5.48 -25.08 6.72
C SER A 17 5.66 -23.69 7.32
N THR A 18 6.89 -23.31 7.63
CA THR A 18 7.25 -21.91 7.81
C THR A 18 6.93 -21.23 6.48
N PRO A 19 5.94 -20.32 6.41
CA PRO A 19 5.76 -19.52 5.23
C PRO A 19 7.05 -18.72 5.09
N THR A 20 7.72 -18.86 3.96
CA THR A 20 8.89 -18.05 3.67
C THR A 20 8.39 -16.64 3.42
N LYS A 21 8.17 -15.87 4.49
CA LYS A 21 7.64 -14.49 4.50
C LYS A 21 8.69 -13.47 4.01
N PHE A 22 9.47 -13.81 3.00
CA PHE A 22 10.38 -12.83 2.40
C PHE A 22 9.61 -12.10 1.30
N LEU A 23 9.21 -10.86 1.60
CA LEU A 23 8.74 -9.93 0.58
C LEU A 23 9.84 -9.80 -0.49
N PRO A 24 9.49 -9.75 -1.79
CA PRO A 24 10.47 -9.56 -2.84
C PRO A 24 11.24 -8.25 -2.58
N ALA A 25 12.56 -8.29 -2.72
CA ALA A 25 13.40 -7.12 -2.49
C ALA A 25 12.91 -5.94 -3.35
N ILE A 26 12.77 -4.77 -2.72
CA ILE A 26 12.29 -3.52 -3.36
C ILE A 26 13.03 -3.22 -4.69
N SER A 27 14.31 -3.59 -4.77
CA SER A 27 15.15 -3.50 -5.97
C SER A 27 14.58 -4.22 -7.21
N THR A 28 13.92 -5.37 -7.01
CA THR A 28 13.32 -6.17 -8.08
C THR A 28 12.16 -5.43 -8.73
N MET A 29 11.36 -4.73 -7.93
CA MET A 29 10.16 -4.00 -8.36
C MET A 29 10.47 -2.57 -8.84
N ALA A 30 11.58 -1.98 -8.40
CA ALA A 30 12.04 -0.68 -8.89
C ALA A 30 12.23 -0.65 -10.43
N SER A 31 12.44 -1.81 -11.06
CA SER A 31 12.58 -1.93 -12.51
C SER A 31 11.29 -1.63 -13.30
N SER A 32 10.10 -1.94 -12.74
CA SER A 32 8.83 -1.71 -13.42
C SER A 32 8.48 -0.21 -13.49
N TYR A 33 8.99 0.56 -12.51
CA TYR A 33 8.75 1.99 -12.39
C TYR A 33 9.82 2.89 -13.01
N LYS A 34 10.99 2.35 -13.37
CA LYS A 34 12.14 3.12 -13.93
C LYS A 34 11.95 3.68 -15.34
N ASN A 35 10.81 3.44 -15.99
CA ASN A 35 10.55 3.98 -17.33
C ASN A 35 9.98 5.39 -17.28
N CYS A 36 10.71 6.31 -16.65
CA CYS A 36 10.64 7.72 -17.04
C CYS A 36 11.39 7.81 -18.37
N PHE A 37 10.64 8.03 -19.46
CA PHE A 37 11.25 8.25 -20.77
C PHE A 37 12.26 9.39 -20.65
N PRO A 38 13.51 9.24 -21.15
CA PRO A 38 14.41 10.37 -21.25
C PRO A 38 13.74 11.40 -22.17
N TYR A 39 13.48 12.53 -21.56
CA TYR A 39 13.01 13.78 -22.14
C TYR A 39 13.81 14.12 -23.40
N TYR A 40 13.12 14.16 -24.54
CA TYR A 40 13.53 15.02 -25.63
C TYR A 40 12.48 16.13 -25.69
N PRO A 41 12.80 17.38 -25.33
CA PRO A 41 11.92 18.47 -25.67
C PRO A 41 11.84 18.45 -27.19
N LEU A 42 10.69 18.11 -27.73
CA LEU A 42 10.39 18.55 -29.08
C LEU A 42 10.45 20.08 -28.98
N PRO A 43 11.37 20.77 -29.68
CA PRO A 43 11.43 22.21 -29.62
C PRO A 43 10.03 22.71 -29.90
N GLN A 44 9.46 23.50 -28.99
CA GLN A 44 8.24 24.26 -29.22
C GLN A 44 8.55 25.29 -30.31
N SER A 45 8.66 24.80 -31.53
CA SER A 45 8.53 25.57 -32.72
C SER A 45 7.04 25.63 -32.98
N SER A 46 6.44 26.80 -32.75
CA SER A 46 5.08 27.15 -33.19
C SER A 46 4.93 27.09 -34.73
N SER A 47 5.97 26.64 -35.44
CA SER A 47 5.98 26.29 -36.84
C SER A 47 6.19 24.78 -37.02
N LEU A 48 5.10 24.03 -37.07
CA LEU A 48 5.17 22.66 -37.58
C LEU A 48 5.59 22.71 -39.07
N PRO A 49 6.47 21.79 -39.54
CA PRO A 49 7.12 21.86 -40.86
C PRO A 49 6.20 21.55 -42.05
N TRP A 50 4.92 21.27 -41.81
CA TRP A 50 3.91 20.93 -42.82
C TRP A 50 2.98 22.11 -43.17
N MET A 51 3.23 23.29 -42.62
CA MET A 51 2.57 24.53 -43.04
C MET A 51 3.41 25.22 -44.14
N PRO A 52 2.86 25.51 -45.33
CA PRO A 52 3.62 26.14 -46.43
C PRO A 52 4.26 27.48 -46.04
N SER A 53 3.66 28.21 -45.10
CA SER A 53 4.13 29.53 -44.64
C SER A 53 5.32 29.48 -43.65
N THR A 54 5.64 28.31 -43.10
CA THR A 54 6.71 28.13 -42.12
C THR A 54 7.94 27.41 -42.66
N TYR A 55 7.80 26.70 -43.79
CA TYR A 55 8.90 26.02 -44.48
C TYR A 55 10.09 26.96 -44.77
N SER A 56 9.82 28.16 -45.30
CA SER A 56 10.86 29.16 -45.62
C SER A 56 11.54 29.77 -44.38
N LYS A 57 10.88 29.78 -43.21
CA LYS A 57 11.44 30.34 -41.98
C LYS A 57 12.31 29.32 -41.23
N THR A 58 11.89 28.05 -41.21
CA THR A 58 12.65 26.96 -40.57
C THR A 58 13.92 26.61 -41.36
N ALA A 59 13.88 26.75 -42.69
CA ALA A 59 15.04 26.60 -43.58
C ALA A 59 16.15 27.64 -43.34
N ALA A 60 15.85 28.82 -42.76
CA ALA A 60 16.84 29.83 -42.44
C ALA A 60 17.65 29.52 -41.15
N ILE A 61 17.14 28.62 -40.30
CA ILE A 61 17.69 28.35 -38.96
C ILE A 61 18.46 27.01 -38.94
N ASN A 62 18.13 26.06 -39.83
CA ASN A 62 18.81 24.76 -39.94
C ASN A 62 19.46 24.57 -41.32
N PRO A 63 20.81 24.63 -41.44
CA PRO A 63 21.51 24.58 -42.73
C PRO A 63 21.31 23.29 -43.53
N ALA A 64 20.99 22.18 -42.86
CA ALA A 64 20.74 20.89 -43.49
C ALA A 64 19.37 20.83 -44.21
N LEU A 65 18.39 21.63 -43.79
CA LEU A 65 17.08 21.77 -44.45
C LEU A 65 17.04 22.96 -45.44
N ALA A 66 18.09 23.79 -45.44
CA ALA A 66 18.22 25.00 -46.25
C ALA A 66 18.48 24.73 -47.74
N LEU A 67 18.77 23.48 -48.13
CA LEU A 67 19.13 23.14 -49.52
C LEU A 67 18.00 23.42 -50.51
N PHE A 68 16.75 23.45 -50.04
CA PHE A 68 15.55 23.60 -50.86
C PHE A 68 14.95 25.02 -50.86
N SER A 69 15.50 25.95 -50.08
CA SER A 69 14.90 27.29 -49.85
C SER A 69 15.71 28.46 -50.43
N LYS A 70 16.57 28.23 -51.43
CA LYS A 70 17.37 29.31 -52.03
C LYS A 70 16.74 30.01 -53.24
N THR A 71 15.52 29.66 -53.67
CA THR A 71 15.02 30.17 -54.96
C THR A 71 14.00 31.30 -54.89
N SER A 72 13.53 31.74 -53.71
CA SER A 72 12.61 32.90 -53.64
C SER A 72 13.29 34.23 -53.31
N GLN A 73 14.61 34.26 -53.08
CA GLN A 73 15.40 35.49 -52.90
C GLN A 73 16.26 35.77 -54.14
N GLY A 74 15.62 35.80 -55.31
CA GLY A 74 16.21 36.23 -56.57
C GLY A 74 15.37 37.30 -57.30
N MET A 75 14.32 37.81 -56.67
CA MET A 75 13.38 38.77 -57.27
C MET A 75 13.48 40.15 -56.61
N THR A 76 14.69 40.59 -56.24
CA THR A 76 14.95 41.99 -55.88
C THR A 76 16.33 42.39 -56.37
N THR A 77 16.44 42.74 -57.66
CA THR A 77 17.36 43.77 -58.17
C THR A 77 17.17 43.93 -59.68
N SER A 78 16.13 44.63 -60.08
CA SER A 78 16.27 45.59 -61.17
C SER A 78 15.24 46.70 -60.98
N SER A 79 15.61 47.69 -60.17
CA SER A 79 15.04 49.02 -60.28
C SER A 79 15.43 49.58 -61.66
N LYS A 80 14.69 49.19 -62.69
CA LYS A 80 14.65 49.91 -63.97
C LYS A 80 13.49 50.86 -63.88
N LYS A 81 13.83 52.15 -63.71
CA LYS A 81 12.96 53.33 -63.75
C LYS A 81 11.78 53.10 -64.71
N LEU A 82 10.56 53.38 -64.24
CA LEU A 82 9.40 53.53 -65.11
C LEU A 82 9.70 54.58 -66.19
N PRO A 83 9.59 54.27 -67.49
CA PRO A 83 9.63 55.29 -68.51
C PRO A 83 8.31 56.07 -68.50
N CYS A 84 8.45 57.39 -68.56
CA CYS A 84 7.39 58.36 -68.83
C CYS A 84 6.51 57.92 -70.01
N ILE A 85 5.19 57.99 -69.84
CA ILE A 85 4.21 57.68 -70.88
C ILE A 85 4.29 58.77 -71.95
N SER A 86 4.97 58.48 -73.06
CA SER A 86 4.94 59.27 -74.28
C SER A 86 3.96 58.64 -75.26
N ASN A 87 2.95 59.40 -75.65
CA ASN A 87 1.95 59.04 -76.66
C ASN A 87 2.59 58.97 -78.06
N ARG A 88 3.19 57.83 -78.42
CA ARG A 88 3.42 57.45 -79.82
C ARG A 88 3.15 55.95 -80.02
N LYS A 89 2.18 55.66 -80.88
CA LYS A 89 1.93 54.33 -81.44
C LYS A 89 3.11 53.93 -82.33
N THR A 90 4.00 53.09 -81.82
CA THR A 90 4.90 52.25 -82.63
C THR A 90 4.97 50.88 -81.97
N LEU A 91 4.52 49.87 -82.71
CA LEU A 91 4.65 48.45 -82.37
C LEU A 91 6.15 48.08 -82.30
N VAL A 92 6.77 48.32 -81.15
CA VAL A 92 8.10 47.78 -80.83
C VAL A 92 7.88 46.74 -79.73
N THR A 93 7.97 45.47 -80.11
CA THR A 93 7.93 44.35 -79.16
C THR A 93 9.02 44.56 -78.11
N ARG A 94 8.64 44.65 -76.82
CA ARG A 94 9.53 44.97 -75.68
C ARG A 94 10.60 43.91 -75.39
N TYR A 95 10.51 42.75 -76.03
CA TYR A 95 11.37 41.60 -75.83
C TYR A 95 11.73 41.01 -77.18
N THR A 96 12.99 40.59 -77.34
CA THR A 96 13.43 39.85 -78.52
C THR A 96 13.01 38.38 -78.42
N PRO A 97 12.89 37.65 -79.54
CA PRO A 97 12.69 36.19 -79.52
C PRO A 97 13.75 35.46 -78.67
N ASP A 98 14.98 35.97 -78.62
CA ASP A 98 16.05 35.45 -77.76
C ASP A 98 15.79 35.67 -76.27
N ASP A 99 15.21 36.82 -75.88
CA ASP A 99 14.78 37.06 -74.49
C ASP A 99 13.63 36.11 -74.10
N TRP A 100 12.69 35.85 -75.01
CA TRP A 100 11.62 34.88 -74.81
C TRP A 100 12.17 33.45 -74.67
N ASN A 101 13.08 33.04 -75.56
CA ASN A 101 13.74 31.73 -75.49
C ASN A 101 14.54 31.56 -74.20
N ARG A 102 15.29 32.59 -73.79
CA ARG A 102 16.04 32.59 -72.52
C ARG A 102 15.12 32.47 -71.31
N SER A 103 14.00 33.20 -71.31
CA SER A 103 12.99 33.13 -70.24
C SER A 103 12.36 31.75 -70.15
N ASN A 104 11.95 31.14 -71.26
CA ASN A 104 11.39 29.78 -71.27
C ASN A 104 12.41 28.72 -70.85
N LEU A 105 13.68 28.87 -71.24
CA LEU A 105 14.74 27.96 -70.79
C LEU A 105 14.96 28.04 -69.28
N THR A 106 14.94 29.25 -68.70
CA THR A 106 15.00 29.42 -67.24
C THR A 106 13.76 28.81 -66.57
N ASN A 107 12.56 29.09 -67.07
CA ASN A 107 11.32 28.51 -66.54
C ASN A 107 11.32 26.97 -66.59
N TYR A 108 11.87 26.38 -67.66
CA TYR A 108 12.02 24.94 -67.79
C TYR A 108 12.95 24.37 -66.72
N LYS A 109 14.14 24.99 -66.54
CA LYS A 109 15.10 24.61 -65.49
C LYS A 109 14.51 24.75 -64.08
N ASP A 110 13.81 25.85 -63.80
CA ASP A 110 13.15 26.07 -62.51
C ASP A 110 12.04 25.03 -62.27
N SER A 111 11.31 24.66 -63.32
CA SER A 111 10.28 23.62 -63.25
C SER A 111 10.89 22.24 -63.00
N GLU A 112 11.98 21.88 -63.68
CA GLU A 112 12.71 20.63 -63.44
C GLU A 112 13.27 20.57 -62.02
N MET A 113 13.88 21.65 -61.54
CA MET A 113 14.37 21.75 -60.17
C MET A 113 13.24 21.61 -59.14
N SER A 114 12.10 22.28 -59.37
CA SER A 114 10.91 22.16 -58.54
C SER A 114 10.37 20.72 -58.52
N TRP A 115 10.33 20.06 -59.68
CA TRP A 115 9.93 18.65 -59.79
C TRP A 115 10.87 17.72 -59.01
N HIS A 116 12.19 17.86 -59.16
CA HIS A 116 13.17 17.08 -58.42
C HIS A 116 13.05 17.30 -56.91
N ASN A 117 12.87 18.55 -56.47
CA ASN A 117 12.69 18.89 -55.05
C ASN A 117 11.40 18.28 -54.48
N ALA A 118 10.28 18.37 -55.22
CA ALA A 118 9.03 17.75 -54.81
C ALA A 118 9.14 16.22 -54.76
N GLN A 119 9.86 15.62 -55.70
CA GLN A 119 10.09 14.17 -55.72
C GLN A 119 10.96 13.74 -54.53
N ALA A 120 12.04 14.46 -54.23
CA ALA A 120 12.87 14.20 -53.06
C ALA A 120 12.06 14.35 -51.76
N LEU A 121 11.28 15.42 -51.62
CA LEU A 121 10.41 15.66 -50.45
C LEU A 121 9.41 14.51 -50.24
N ARG A 122 8.83 13.95 -51.31
CA ARG A 122 7.92 12.79 -51.22
C ARG A 122 8.63 11.54 -50.71
N VAL A 123 9.84 11.27 -51.19
CA VAL A 123 10.66 10.13 -50.75
C VAL A 123 11.03 10.29 -49.27
N ASP A 124 11.54 11.46 -48.89
CA ASP A 124 11.91 11.77 -47.50
C ASP A 124 10.71 11.69 -46.56
N THR A 125 9.55 12.20 -46.99
CA THR A 125 8.30 12.10 -46.21
C THR A 125 7.87 10.64 -46.04
N SER A 126 7.97 9.82 -47.08
CA SER A 126 7.66 8.39 -46.99
C SER A 126 8.59 7.67 -46.02
N TRP A 127 9.89 7.98 -46.04
CA TRP A 127 10.88 7.40 -45.13
C TRP A 127 10.62 7.85 -43.69
N MET A 128 10.30 9.12 -43.47
CA MET A 128 9.95 9.66 -42.16
C MET A 128 8.69 8.99 -41.59
N ILE A 129 7.67 8.74 -42.42
CA ILE A 129 6.45 8.03 -42.01
C ILE A 129 6.79 6.61 -41.56
N ASP A 130 7.58 5.85 -42.33
CA ASP A 130 7.97 4.49 -41.94
C ASP A 130 8.82 4.46 -40.67
N ASP A 131 9.84 5.32 -40.58
CA ASP A 131 10.69 5.45 -39.38
C ASP A 131 9.83 5.71 -38.12
N LYS A 132 8.94 6.70 -38.20
CA LYS A 132 8.05 7.05 -37.08
C LYS A 132 7.06 5.94 -36.77
N TYR A 133 6.56 5.23 -37.78
CA TYR A 133 5.70 4.06 -37.59
C TYR A 133 6.43 2.94 -36.84
N GLN A 134 7.65 2.59 -37.25
CA GLN A 134 8.47 1.57 -36.57
C GLN A 134 8.82 2.00 -35.14
N GLN A 135 9.17 3.27 -34.93
CA GLN A 135 9.43 3.83 -33.60
C GLN A 135 8.19 3.73 -32.71
N THR A 136 7.00 4.07 -33.24
CA THR A 136 5.73 4.00 -32.51
C THR A 136 5.40 2.55 -32.12
N LYS A 137 5.60 1.59 -33.03
CA LYS A 137 5.39 0.16 -32.76
C LYS A 137 6.31 -0.36 -31.66
N LYS A 138 7.62 -0.03 -31.73
CA LYS A 138 8.60 -0.41 -30.70
C LYS A 138 8.25 0.17 -29.33
N THR A 139 7.88 1.45 -29.29
CA THR A 139 7.47 2.13 -28.06
C THR A 139 6.20 1.50 -27.48
N GLN A 140 5.18 1.21 -28.29
CA GLN A 140 3.95 0.56 -27.84
C GLN A 140 4.23 -0.80 -27.19
N VAL A 141 5.06 -1.64 -27.81
CA VAL A 141 5.42 -2.97 -27.24
C VAL A 141 6.14 -2.81 -25.90
N LYS A 142 7.12 -1.90 -25.82
CA LYS A 142 7.85 -1.62 -24.59
C LYS A 142 6.92 -1.11 -23.48
N SER A 143 6.08 -0.11 -23.78
CA SER A 143 5.11 0.45 -22.83
C SER A 143 4.09 -0.58 -22.36
N THR A 144 3.55 -1.41 -23.26
CA THR A 144 2.61 -2.49 -22.90
C THR A 144 3.26 -3.47 -21.93
N LYS A 145 4.50 -3.91 -22.21
CA LYS A 145 5.24 -4.84 -21.36
C LYS A 145 5.50 -4.25 -19.97
N ASN A 146 5.95 -2.99 -19.91
CA ASN A 146 6.23 -2.31 -18.65
C ASN A 146 4.97 -2.09 -17.81
N LEU A 147 3.86 -1.66 -18.44
CA LEU A 147 2.57 -1.52 -17.78
C LEU A 147 2.06 -2.86 -17.27
N GLY A 148 2.24 -3.95 -18.02
CA GLY A 148 1.89 -5.30 -17.56
C GLY A 148 2.65 -5.71 -16.31
N GLY A 149 3.97 -5.44 -16.27
CA GLY A 149 4.77 -5.65 -15.06
C GLY A 149 4.25 -4.83 -13.86
N ARG A 150 3.97 -3.54 -14.07
CA ARG A 150 3.40 -2.67 -13.03
C ARG A 150 2.03 -3.13 -12.52
N VAL A 151 1.15 -3.60 -13.41
CA VAL A 151 -0.17 -4.11 -13.01
C VAL A 151 -0.01 -5.30 -12.06
N ASN A 152 0.84 -6.26 -12.42
CA ASN A 152 1.12 -7.43 -11.58
C ASN A 152 1.75 -7.02 -10.23
N ASP A 153 2.68 -6.07 -10.25
CA ASP A 153 3.32 -5.53 -9.05
C ASP A 153 2.30 -4.87 -8.10
N ILE A 154 1.38 -4.06 -8.64
CA ILE A 154 0.32 -3.42 -7.86
C ILE A 154 -0.64 -4.46 -7.30
N GLU A 155 -1.00 -5.47 -8.09
CA GLU A 155 -1.87 -6.56 -7.66
C GLU A 155 -1.25 -7.36 -6.52
N PHE A 156 0.03 -7.71 -6.61
CA PHE A 156 0.80 -8.36 -5.55
C PHE A 156 0.74 -7.56 -4.24
N TRP A 157 1.12 -6.28 -4.29
CA TRP A 157 1.11 -5.45 -3.08
C TRP A 157 -0.28 -5.21 -2.51
N LYS A 158 -1.31 -5.14 -3.37
CA LYS A 158 -2.69 -5.05 -2.93
C LYS A 158 -3.10 -6.33 -2.20
N ALA A 159 -2.83 -7.50 -2.76
CA ALA A 159 -3.12 -8.78 -2.13
C ALA A 159 -2.42 -8.91 -0.77
N GLU A 160 -1.15 -8.51 -0.70
CA GLU A 160 -0.37 -8.56 0.53
C GLU A 160 -0.89 -7.58 1.60
N LEU A 161 -1.25 -6.35 1.22
CA LEU A 161 -1.88 -5.41 2.16
C LEU A 161 -3.25 -5.91 2.64
N CYS A 162 -4.06 -6.52 1.78
CA CYS A 162 -5.35 -7.09 2.17
C CYS A 162 -5.15 -8.25 3.16
N ARG A 163 -4.24 -9.19 2.86
CA ARG A 163 -3.88 -10.29 3.75
C ARG A 163 -3.43 -9.80 5.12
N GLU A 164 -2.54 -8.80 5.14
CA GLU A 164 -2.02 -8.23 6.38
C GLU A 164 -3.10 -7.49 7.19
N LEU A 165 -4.03 -6.80 6.52
CA LEU A 165 -5.18 -6.15 7.17
C LEU A 165 -6.14 -7.18 7.78
N ASP A 166 -6.39 -8.29 7.10
CA ASP A 166 -7.22 -9.39 7.62
C ASP A 166 -6.56 -10.03 8.85
N GLU A 167 -5.25 -10.27 8.82
CA GLU A 167 -4.50 -10.77 9.98
C GLU A 167 -4.53 -9.81 11.17
N MET A 168 -4.33 -8.51 10.95
CA MET A 168 -4.45 -7.48 12.00
C MET A 168 -5.85 -7.41 12.59
N THR A 169 -6.88 -7.58 11.76
CA THR A 169 -8.27 -7.64 12.22
C THR A 169 -8.50 -8.87 13.10
N GLY A 170 -7.97 -10.02 12.70
CA GLY A 170 -7.99 -11.25 13.50
C GLY A 170 -7.31 -11.10 14.85
N GLU A 171 -6.12 -10.49 14.89
CA GLU A 171 -5.38 -10.23 16.13
C GLU A 171 -6.12 -9.24 17.04
N THR A 172 -6.71 -8.17 16.48
CA THR A 172 -7.52 -7.20 17.24
C THR A 172 -8.73 -7.88 17.89
N ASN A 173 -9.38 -8.81 17.18
CA ASN A 173 -10.47 -9.61 17.72
C ASN A 173 -9.99 -10.54 18.86
N ALA A 174 -8.85 -11.22 18.67
CA ALA A 174 -8.26 -12.08 19.69
C ALA A 174 -7.90 -11.30 20.97
N LEU A 175 -7.28 -10.13 20.83
CA LEU A 175 -6.96 -9.24 21.95
C LEU A 175 -8.22 -8.72 22.66
N THR A 176 -9.27 -8.40 21.89
CA THR A 176 -10.57 -8.00 22.43
C THR A 176 -11.22 -9.12 23.23
N ASP A 177 -11.17 -10.35 22.75
CA ASP A 177 -11.71 -11.51 23.47
C ASP A 177 -10.88 -11.83 24.72
N MET A 178 -9.56 -11.63 24.67
CA MET A 178 -8.71 -11.77 25.85
C MET A 178 -9.03 -10.72 26.93
N LYS A 179 -9.31 -9.47 26.52
CA LYS A 179 -9.81 -8.43 27.44
C LYS A 179 -11.13 -8.84 28.08
N LYS A 180 -12.09 -9.37 27.31
CA LYS A 180 -13.36 -9.86 27.86
C LYS A 180 -13.16 -11.03 28.84
N ARG A 181 -12.21 -11.95 28.56
CA ARG A 181 -11.86 -13.04 29.47
C ARG A 181 -11.32 -12.51 30.80
N LEU A 182 -10.46 -11.48 30.78
CA LEU A 182 -9.97 -10.82 31.99
C LEU A 182 -11.09 -10.16 32.80
N GLU A 183 -11.96 -9.41 32.13
CA GLU A 183 -13.09 -8.74 32.78
C GLU A 183 -14.07 -9.74 33.41
N ARG A 184 -14.30 -10.88 32.74
CA ARG A 184 -15.11 -11.97 33.30
C ARG A 184 -14.45 -12.61 34.51
N ALA A 185 -13.16 -12.96 34.41
CA ALA A 185 -12.42 -13.52 35.54
C ALA A 185 -12.49 -12.58 36.76
N LEU A 186 -12.25 -11.28 36.55
CA LEU A 186 -12.36 -10.27 37.59
C LEU A 186 -13.75 -10.28 38.26
N ALA A 187 -14.83 -10.28 37.47
CA ALA A 187 -16.20 -10.30 37.98
C ALA A 187 -16.53 -11.57 38.78
N GLU A 188 -16.04 -12.74 38.35
CA GLU A 188 -16.23 -14.01 39.06
C GLU A 188 -15.53 -13.99 40.44
N THR A 189 -14.35 -13.35 40.54
CA THR A 189 -13.61 -13.28 41.80
C THR A 189 -14.22 -12.31 42.82
N GLU A 190 -14.93 -11.28 42.37
CA GLU A 190 -15.51 -10.26 43.25
C GLU A 190 -16.54 -10.86 44.22
N ALA A 191 -17.37 -11.79 43.75
CA ALA A 191 -18.34 -12.49 44.60
C ALA A 191 -17.66 -13.32 45.70
N SER A 192 -16.59 -14.03 45.37
CA SER A 192 -15.84 -14.83 46.34
C SER A 192 -15.16 -13.96 47.42
N LEU A 193 -14.65 -12.80 47.02
CA LEU A 193 -14.05 -11.83 47.93
C LEU A 193 -15.09 -11.25 48.92
N GLN A 194 -16.29 -10.93 48.44
CA GLN A 194 -17.39 -10.44 49.30
C GLN A 194 -17.79 -11.48 50.35
N VAL A 195 -17.88 -12.77 49.98
CA VAL A 195 -18.20 -13.84 50.93
C VAL A 195 -17.13 -13.96 52.01
N ALA A 196 -15.85 -13.92 51.65
CA ALA A 196 -14.75 -13.97 52.62
C ALA A 196 -14.77 -12.78 53.59
N GLN A 197 -15.07 -11.57 53.08
CA GLN A 197 -15.24 -10.36 53.90
C GLN A 197 -16.43 -10.47 54.86
N GLU A 198 -17.60 -10.92 54.39
CA GLU A 198 -18.77 -11.11 55.25
C GLU A 198 -18.49 -12.16 56.34
N CYS A 199 -17.77 -13.23 56.01
CA CYS A 199 -17.35 -14.23 57.00
C CYS A 199 -16.50 -13.62 58.12
N LEU A 200 -15.61 -12.67 57.80
CA LEU A 200 -14.84 -11.93 58.82
C LEU A 200 -15.74 -11.03 59.67
N ILE A 201 -16.67 -10.29 59.04
CA ILE A 201 -17.63 -9.42 59.75
C ILE A 201 -18.50 -10.24 60.73
N GLN A 202 -18.97 -11.43 60.31
CA GLN A 202 -19.75 -12.31 61.17
C GLN A 202 -18.94 -12.87 62.34
N ARG A 203 -17.63 -13.07 62.17
CA ARG A 203 -16.75 -13.48 63.25
C ARG A 203 -16.49 -12.37 64.26
N GLU A 204 -16.42 -11.12 63.81
CA GLU A 204 -16.26 -9.94 64.67
C GLU A 204 -17.47 -9.74 65.61
N LYS A 205 -18.66 -10.21 65.22
CA LYS A 205 -19.88 -10.19 66.07
C LYS A 205 -19.86 -11.20 67.23
N ARG A 206 -18.85 -12.09 67.31
CA ARG A 206 -18.75 -13.04 68.43
C ARG A 206 -18.41 -12.31 69.73
N MET A 207 -18.92 -12.82 70.84
CA MET A 207 -18.81 -12.17 72.15
C MET A 207 -17.88 -12.92 73.10
N GLY A 208 -17.13 -12.17 73.91
CA GLY A 208 -16.30 -12.72 74.98
C GLY A 208 -15.22 -13.68 74.46
N ILE A 209 -15.11 -14.85 75.09
CA ILE A 209 -14.06 -15.83 74.80
C ILE A 209 -14.18 -16.48 73.41
N ASP A 210 -15.34 -16.36 72.73
CA ASP A 210 -15.55 -16.91 71.39
C ASP A 210 -14.97 -16.02 70.26
N LEU A 211 -14.61 -14.77 70.58
CA LEU A 211 -13.88 -13.87 69.69
C LEU A 211 -12.38 -14.24 69.67
N VAL A 212 -12.06 -15.32 68.95
CA VAL A 212 -10.72 -15.91 68.92
C VAL A 212 -10.07 -15.76 67.55
N HIS A 213 -8.84 -15.25 67.54
CA HIS A 213 -7.98 -15.23 66.36
C HIS A 213 -7.39 -16.63 66.06
N ASP A 214 -8.20 -17.47 65.42
CA ASP A 214 -7.89 -18.87 65.12
C ASP A 214 -7.30 -19.06 63.71
N ASN A 215 -6.93 -20.30 63.37
CA ASN A 215 -6.41 -20.61 62.03
C ASN A 215 -7.43 -20.28 60.92
N MET A 216 -8.73 -20.41 61.18
CA MET A 216 -9.76 -20.11 60.19
C MET A 216 -9.78 -18.62 59.87
N GLU A 217 -9.67 -17.74 60.87
CA GLU A 217 -9.54 -16.31 60.66
C GLU A 217 -8.29 -15.93 59.88
N LYS A 218 -7.15 -16.56 60.19
CA LYS A 218 -5.90 -16.36 59.44
C LYS A 218 -6.03 -16.76 57.97
N GLN A 219 -6.67 -17.88 57.68
CA GLN A 219 -6.92 -18.31 56.29
C GLN A 219 -7.89 -17.34 55.58
N LEU A 220 -8.96 -16.88 56.25
CA LEU A 220 -9.89 -15.88 55.69
C LEU A 220 -9.19 -14.55 55.35
N PHE A 221 -8.30 -14.06 56.21
CA PHE A 221 -7.49 -12.87 55.90
C PHE A 221 -6.61 -13.09 54.66
N THR A 222 -5.98 -14.25 54.56
CA THR A 222 -5.13 -14.59 53.41
C THR A 222 -5.95 -14.75 52.13
N GLU A 223 -7.19 -15.24 52.21
CA GLU A 223 -8.12 -15.32 51.08
C GLU A 223 -8.53 -13.93 50.59
N VAL A 224 -8.83 -12.99 51.49
CA VAL A 224 -9.12 -11.60 51.13
C VAL A 224 -7.90 -10.95 50.46
N GLU A 225 -6.70 -11.17 50.98
CA GLU A 225 -5.46 -10.67 50.37
C GLU A 225 -5.20 -11.29 48.98
N CYS A 226 -5.41 -12.60 48.83
CA CYS A 226 -5.30 -13.32 47.57
C CYS A 226 -6.31 -12.79 46.53
N GLY A 227 -7.57 -12.57 46.92
CA GLY A 227 -8.60 -12.02 46.04
C GLY A 227 -8.30 -10.58 45.60
N ARG A 228 -7.77 -9.73 46.50
CA ARG A 228 -7.33 -8.37 46.12
C ARG A 228 -6.12 -8.39 45.20
N SER A 229 -5.14 -9.27 45.47
CA SER A 229 -3.98 -9.47 44.59
C SER A 229 -4.41 -9.94 43.20
N HIS A 230 -5.33 -10.89 43.11
CA HIS A 230 -5.95 -11.31 41.85
C HIS A 230 -6.57 -10.10 41.13
N SER A 231 -7.47 -9.38 41.79
CA SER A 231 -8.19 -8.23 41.20
C SER A 231 -7.26 -7.18 40.61
N THR A 232 -6.17 -6.85 41.31
CA THR A 232 -5.17 -5.91 40.80
C THR A 232 -4.43 -6.44 39.57
N ARG A 233 -4.06 -7.73 39.57
CA ARG A 233 -3.30 -8.37 38.50
C ARG A 233 -4.15 -8.64 37.25
N THR A 234 -5.41 -9.03 37.41
CA THR A 234 -6.32 -9.37 36.30
C THR A 234 -7.11 -8.18 35.77
N SER A 235 -7.04 -7.02 36.42
CA SER A 235 -7.49 -5.78 35.81
C SER A 235 -6.84 -5.61 34.43
N PRO A 236 -7.58 -5.24 33.37
CA PRO A 236 -7.03 -5.15 32.02
C PRO A 236 -5.75 -4.29 32.01
N PRO A 237 -4.59 -4.86 31.64
CA PRO A 237 -3.34 -4.11 31.64
C PRO A 237 -3.48 -2.87 30.76
N MET A 238 -2.92 -1.73 31.20
CA MET A 238 -2.90 -0.51 30.39
C MET A 238 -2.33 -0.74 28.98
N ALA A 239 -1.40 -1.69 28.84
CA ALA A 239 -0.87 -2.15 27.56
C ALA A 239 -1.97 -2.67 26.61
N VAL A 240 -2.91 -3.51 27.08
CA VAL A 240 -4.03 -4.03 26.28
C VAL A 240 -4.95 -2.90 25.82
N VAL A 241 -5.28 -1.98 26.75
CA VAL A 241 -6.15 -0.83 26.45
C VAL A 241 -5.49 0.12 25.44
N CYS A 242 -4.20 0.39 25.60
CA CYS A 242 -3.44 1.24 24.67
C CYS A 242 -3.30 0.58 23.29
N MET A 243 -3.02 -0.72 23.23
CA MET A 243 -2.94 -1.45 21.96
C MET A 243 -4.26 -1.46 21.21
N LEU A 244 -5.38 -1.76 21.88
CA LEU A 244 -6.70 -1.72 21.24
C LEU A 244 -7.05 -0.30 20.74
N LYS A 245 -6.66 0.75 21.44
CA LYS A 245 -6.84 2.14 20.98
C LYS A 245 -5.99 2.45 19.75
N LEU A 246 -4.74 1.99 19.73
CA LEU A 246 -3.84 2.15 18.58
C LEU A 246 -4.39 1.40 17.34
N GLN A 247 -4.83 0.16 17.52
CA GLN A 247 -5.40 -0.67 16.45
C GLN A 247 -6.74 -0.13 15.93
N HIS A 248 -7.60 0.43 16.80
CA HIS A 248 -8.87 1.06 16.37
C HIS A 248 -8.69 2.45 15.74
N SER A 249 -7.56 3.12 15.96
CA SER A 249 -7.21 4.38 15.27
C SER A 249 -6.42 4.16 13.97
N GLY A 250 -5.84 2.97 13.80
CA GLY A 250 -5.20 2.50 12.58
C GLY A 250 -6.07 2.33 11.31
N PRO A 251 -7.40 2.10 11.33
CA PRO A 251 -8.19 1.79 10.13
C PRO A 251 -8.18 2.92 9.10
N ALA A 252 -8.07 4.18 9.54
CA ALA A 252 -7.93 5.32 8.64
C ALA A 252 -6.62 5.27 7.85
N ARG A 253 -5.51 4.90 8.50
CA ARG A 253 -4.18 4.81 7.87
C ARG A 253 -4.00 3.53 7.04
N ALA A 254 -4.62 2.43 7.47
CA ALA A 254 -4.56 1.15 6.76
C ALA A 254 -5.51 1.08 5.57
N GLY A 255 -6.70 1.70 5.63
CA GLY A 255 -7.68 1.69 4.54
C GLY A 255 -7.28 2.54 3.33
N GLU A 256 -6.49 3.60 3.54
CA GLU A 256 -5.96 4.45 2.46
C GLU A 256 -4.99 3.70 1.54
N GLY A 257 -4.20 2.77 2.08
CA GLY A 257 -3.21 2.00 1.30
C GLY A 257 -3.82 1.14 0.18
N PRO A 258 -4.68 0.16 0.50
CA PRO A 258 -5.37 -0.69 -0.47
C PRO A 258 -6.27 0.11 -1.41
N GLY A 259 -6.95 1.16 -0.92
CA GLY A 259 -7.77 2.05 -1.74
C GLY A 259 -6.95 2.75 -2.82
N ASN A 260 -5.81 3.33 -2.45
CA ASN A 260 -4.89 3.97 -3.39
C ASN A 260 -4.31 2.97 -4.39
N LYS A 261 -3.95 1.76 -3.95
CA LYS A 261 -3.50 0.69 -4.86
C LYS A 261 -4.60 0.24 -5.83
N GLN A 262 -5.85 0.17 -5.39
CA GLN A 262 -6.98 -0.19 -6.25
C GLN A 262 -7.22 0.85 -7.36
N VAL A 263 -7.12 2.14 -7.05
CA VAL A 263 -7.23 3.20 -8.05
C VAL A 263 -6.08 3.12 -9.06
N ALA A 264 -4.85 2.97 -8.58
CA ALA A 264 -3.67 2.81 -9.43
C ALA A 264 -3.79 1.59 -10.35
N HIS A 265 -4.19 0.44 -9.81
CA HIS A 265 -4.43 -0.79 -10.57
C HIS A 265 -5.46 -0.56 -11.68
N ARG A 266 -6.58 0.11 -11.39
CA ARG A 266 -7.63 0.37 -12.38
C ARG A 266 -7.11 1.24 -13.53
N ILE A 267 -6.31 2.26 -13.22
CA ILE A 267 -5.72 3.16 -14.22
C ILE A 267 -4.71 2.39 -15.07
N ASP A 268 -3.73 1.73 -14.45
CA ASP A 268 -2.66 1.01 -15.15
C ASP A 268 -3.22 -0.16 -15.98
N ASN A 269 -4.22 -0.88 -15.47
CA ASN A 269 -4.87 -1.95 -16.19
C ASN A 269 -5.60 -1.42 -17.43
N LYS A 270 -6.30 -0.28 -17.31
CA LYS A 270 -6.92 0.37 -18.49
C LYS A 270 -5.86 0.76 -19.50
N CYS A 271 -4.76 1.38 -19.07
CA CYS A 271 -3.65 1.80 -19.93
C CYS A 271 -2.96 0.62 -20.62
N HIS A 272 -2.79 -0.52 -19.94
CA HIS A 272 -2.18 -1.73 -20.49
C HIS A 272 -2.94 -2.28 -21.71
N HIS A 273 -4.27 -2.10 -21.73
CA HIS A 273 -5.14 -2.55 -22.81
C HIS A 273 -5.23 -1.57 -23.99
N LEU A 274 -4.67 -0.36 -23.87
CA LEU A 274 -4.65 0.62 -24.95
C LEU A 274 -3.66 0.19 -26.06
N ARG A 275 -4.04 0.45 -27.30
CA ARG A 275 -3.28 0.15 -28.51
C ARG A 275 -3.15 1.40 -29.38
N ASN A 276 -2.22 1.40 -30.33
CA ASN A 276 -2.07 2.47 -31.33
C ASN A 276 -3.31 2.67 -32.22
N THR A 277 -4.26 1.72 -32.20
CA THR A 277 -5.53 1.77 -32.95
C THR A 277 -6.72 2.07 -32.04
N SER A 278 -6.49 2.39 -30.75
CA SER A 278 -7.56 2.76 -29.84
C SER A 278 -8.23 4.06 -30.27
N HIS A 279 -9.51 4.20 -29.91
CA HIS A 279 -10.26 5.43 -30.18
C HIS A 279 -9.75 6.59 -29.30
N SER A 280 -9.97 7.82 -29.77
CA SER A 280 -9.62 9.05 -29.03
C SER A 280 -8.13 9.22 -28.74
N ILE A 281 -7.27 8.87 -29.70
CA ILE A 281 -5.85 9.23 -29.66
C ILE A 281 -5.71 10.69 -30.10
N SER A 282 -5.34 11.56 -29.17
CA SER A 282 -5.09 12.98 -29.42
C SER A 282 -3.82 13.44 -28.71
N TYR A 283 -3.18 14.47 -29.24
CA TYR A 283 -2.09 15.13 -28.54
C TYR A 283 -2.63 15.90 -27.34
N CYS A 284 -2.21 15.53 -26.13
CA CYS A 284 -2.53 16.24 -24.90
C CYS A 284 -1.35 17.13 -24.51
N GLN A 285 -1.57 18.44 -24.47
CA GLN A 285 -0.58 19.42 -24.02
C GLN A 285 -0.53 19.46 -22.49
N GLY A 286 0.66 19.54 -21.90
CA GLY A 286 0.86 19.63 -20.45
C GLY A 286 1.23 18.32 -19.76
N VAL A 287 1.28 17.19 -20.48
CA VAL A 287 1.75 15.89 -19.96
C VAL A 287 3.26 15.92 -19.65
N GLU A 288 3.96 16.90 -20.21
CA GLU A 288 5.38 17.20 -19.98
C GLU A 288 5.69 17.75 -18.57
N TRP A 289 4.67 18.21 -17.82
CA TRP A 289 4.85 18.71 -16.46
C TRP A 289 4.58 17.59 -15.45
N VAL A 290 5.65 17.00 -14.93
CA VAL A 290 5.55 16.15 -13.74
C VAL A 290 5.54 17.08 -12.53
N ASP A 291 4.43 17.10 -11.79
CA ASP A 291 4.33 17.84 -10.53
C ASP A 291 5.36 17.30 -9.53
N ALA A 292 6.16 18.21 -8.95
CA ALA A 292 7.20 17.88 -7.98
C ALA A 292 6.63 17.32 -6.65
N MET A 293 5.33 17.42 -6.43
CA MET A 293 4.62 16.85 -5.28
C MET A 293 4.22 15.37 -5.47
N VAL A 294 4.47 14.77 -6.64
CA VAL A 294 4.11 13.37 -6.92
C VAL A 294 5.08 12.42 -6.23
N SER A 295 4.53 11.41 -5.55
CA SER A 295 5.32 10.40 -4.85
C SER A 295 6.21 9.60 -5.79
N GLU A 296 7.49 9.47 -5.45
CA GLU A 296 8.39 8.59 -6.20
C GLU A 296 7.95 7.13 -6.08
N PRO A 297 8.02 6.33 -7.16
CA PRO A 297 7.62 4.93 -7.10
C PRO A 297 8.38 4.08 -6.07
N GLU A 298 9.65 4.41 -5.81
CA GLU A 298 10.45 3.77 -4.76
C GLU A 298 9.91 4.10 -3.37
N SER A 299 9.47 5.35 -3.15
CA SER A 299 8.74 5.75 -1.94
C SER A 299 7.44 4.97 -1.78
N TRP A 300 6.72 4.70 -2.88
CA TRP A 300 5.45 3.96 -2.86
C TRP A 300 5.59 2.51 -2.42
N ALA A 301 6.61 1.80 -2.93
CA ALA A 301 6.93 0.44 -2.48
C ALA A 301 7.44 0.43 -1.03
N LYS A 302 8.33 1.36 -0.69
CA LYS A 302 8.91 1.48 0.65
C LYS A 302 7.87 1.81 1.72
N VAL A 303 6.87 2.64 1.43
CA VAL A 303 5.77 2.92 2.36
C VAL A 303 4.93 1.66 2.58
N THR A 304 4.68 0.88 1.53
CA THR A 304 3.93 -0.38 1.64
C THR A 304 4.68 -1.39 2.51
N ASP A 305 5.97 -1.58 2.24
CA ASP A 305 6.86 -2.49 2.98
C ASP A 305 6.97 -2.09 4.47
N ASN A 306 7.18 -0.80 4.76
CA ASN A 306 7.23 -0.30 6.14
C ASN A 306 5.90 -0.53 6.89
N ASN A 307 4.76 -0.35 6.21
CA ASN A 307 3.45 -0.60 6.84
C ASN A 307 3.28 -2.09 7.19
N ILE A 308 3.69 -3.00 6.30
CA ILE A 308 3.65 -4.45 6.56
C ILE A 308 4.59 -4.81 7.73
N LEU A 309 5.82 -4.31 7.71
CA LEU A 309 6.78 -4.56 8.80
C LEU A 309 6.30 -4.01 10.15
N HIS A 310 5.64 -2.85 10.15
CA HIS A 310 5.07 -2.29 11.35
C HIS A 310 3.93 -3.15 11.89
N SER A 311 3.01 -3.55 11.01
CA SER A 311 1.90 -4.47 11.31
C SER A 311 2.41 -5.78 11.93
N GLN A 312 3.38 -6.43 11.30
CA GLN A 312 3.96 -7.69 11.79
C GLN A 312 4.61 -7.55 13.18
N ARG A 313 5.27 -6.41 13.46
CA ARG A 313 5.83 -6.14 14.79
C ARG A 313 4.72 -5.99 15.84
N GLU A 314 3.63 -5.33 15.49
CA GLU A 314 2.48 -5.16 16.36
C GLU A 314 1.79 -6.50 16.64
N GLN A 315 1.64 -7.38 15.63
CA GLN A 315 1.12 -8.74 15.81
C GLN A 315 1.97 -9.53 16.81
N VAL A 316 3.30 -9.56 16.63
CA VAL A 316 4.19 -10.29 17.53
C VAL A 316 4.08 -9.77 18.97
N ALA A 317 3.99 -8.45 19.14
CA ALA A 317 3.78 -7.85 20.46
C ALA A 317 2.42 -8.23 21.07
N SER A 318 1.36 -8.24 20.24
CA SER A 318 0.00 -8.60 20.64
C SER A 318 -0.10 -10.07 21.07
N THR A 319 0.40 -10.99 20.25
CA THR A 319 0.41 -12.42 20.54
C THR A 319 1.15 -12.70 21.86
N LYS A 320 2.32 -12.08 22.06
CA LYS A 320 3.07 -12.21 23.31
C LYS A 320 2.30 -11.67 24.52
N LEU A 321 1.56 -10.58 24.35
CA LEU A 321 0.71 -10.04 25.40
C LEU A 321 -0.43 -11.02 25.74
N CYS A 322 -1.09 -11.60 24.73
CA CYS A 322 -2.12 -12.63 24.92
C CYS A 322 -1.57 -13.85 25.68
N GLU A 323 -0.39 -14.36 25.31
CA GLU A 323 0.28 -15.47 26.01
C GLU A 323 0.56 -15.14 27.49
N ASN A 324 1.06 -13.92 27.77
CA ASN A 324 1.32 -13.48 29.13
C ASN A 324 0.03 -13.40 29.97
N ILE A 325 -1.05 -12.91 29.38
CA ILE A 325 -2.35 -12.83 30.05
C ILE A 325 -2.91 -14.22 30.31
N GLU A 326 -2.76 -15.16 29.38
CA GLU A 326 -3.23 -16.54 29.56
C GLU A 326 -2.50 -17.22 30.72
N ASN A 327 -1.17 -17.09 30.75
CA ASN A 327 -0.37 -17.56 31.87
C ASN A 327 -0.79 -16.92 33.20
N LEU A 328 -1.08 -15.61 33.20
CA LEU A 328 -1.54 -14.91 34.39
C LEU A 328 -2.89 -15.44 34.90
N LEU A 329 -3.85 -15.67 34.00
CA LEU A 329 -5.15 -16.23 34.36
C LEU A 329 -5.01 -17.64 34.97
N VAL A 330 -4.15 -18.49 34.40
CA VAL A 330 -3.90 -19.84 34.92
C VAL A 330 -3.25 -19.79 36.31
N VAL A 331 -2.20 -18.98 36.49
CA VAL A 331 -1.49 -18.85 37.77
C VAL A 331 -2.43 -18.32 38.86
N THR A 332 -3.18 -17.27 38.56
CA THR A 332 -4.06 -16.65 39.55
C THR A 332 -5.26 -17.54 39.89
N ALA A 333 -5.81 -18.28 38.92
CA ALA A 333 -6.86 -19.27 39.18
C ALA A 333 -6.37 -20.40 40.10
N TYR A 334 -5.14 -20.88 39.89
CA TYR A 334 -4.51 -21.89 40.73
C TYR A 334 -4.29 -21.39 42.17
N GLU A 335 -3.77 -20.18 42.34
CA GLU A 335 -3.58 -19.54 43.65
C GLU A 335 -4.90 -19.42 44.43
N MET A 336 -5.96 -18.95 43.75
CA MET A 336 -7.29 -18.82 44.36
C MET A 336 -7.90 -20.16 44.75
N TRP A 337 -7.80 -21.16 43.87
CA TRP A 337 -8.33 -22.50 44.14
C TRP A 337 -7.66 -23.14 45.36
N HIS A 338 -6.33 -22.98 45.49
CA HIS A 338 -5.60 -23.44 46.67
C HIS A 338 -6.03 -22.71 47.94
N GLN A 339 -6.23 -21.40 47.89
CA GLN A 339 -6.70 -20.67 49.06
C GLN A 339 -8.11 -21.06 49.47
N PHE A 340 -9.01 -21.18 48.50
CA PHE A 340 -10.36 -21.69 48.74
C PHE A 340 -10.32 -23.05 49.46
N HIS A 341 -9.46 -23.97 49.02
CA HIS A 341 -9.34 -25.28 49.67
C HIS A 341 -8.83 -25.17 51.12
N ARG A 342 -7.80 -24.35 51.37
CA ARG A 342 -7.25 -24.12 52.71
C ARG A 342 -8.28 -23.53 53.67
N VAL A 343 -9.07 -22.57 53.19
CA VAL A 343 -10.14 -21.94 53.97
C VAL A 343 -11.22 -22.96 54.32
N ASN A 344 -11.68 -23.75 53.35
CA ASN A 344 -12.69 -24.77 53.59
C ASN A 344 -12.23 -25.82 54.62
N VAL A 345 -10.98 -26.29 54.52
CA VAL A 345 -10.42 -27.20 55.53
C VAL A 345 -10.39 -26.55 56.92
N ALA A 346 -10.00 -25.27 57.01
CA ALA A 346 -10.01 -24.55 58.27
C ALA A 346 -11.43 -24.35 58.84
N PHE A 347 -12.41 -24.06 57.99
CA PHE A 347 -13.83 -23.99 58.35
C PHE A 347 -14.34 -25.34 58.88
N THR A 348 -14.15 -26.45 58.16
CA THR A 348 -14.57 -27.78 58.59
C THR A 348 -14.00 -28.11 59.96
N ASN A 349 -12.69 -27.88 60.16
CA ASN A 349 -12.02 -28.10 61.44
C ASN A 349 -12.54 -27.21 62.57
N ARG A 350 -12.98 -25.98 62.28
CA ARG A 350 -13.54 -25.09 63.30
C ARG A 350 -14.98 -25.50 63.64
N ILE A 351 -15.78 -25.88 62.66
CA ILE A 351 -17.15 -26.36 62.84
C ILE A 351 -17.16 -27.63 63.70
N THR A 352 -16.29 -28.61 63.40
CA THR A 352 -16.19 -29.84 64.21
C THR A 352 -15.80 -29.54 65.64
N LYS A 353 -14.78 -28.72 65.87
CA LYS A 353 -14.38 -28.29 67.23
C LYS A 353 -15.51 -27.61 68.00
N THR A 354 -16.28 -26.74 67.34
CA THR A 354 -17.42 -26.06 67.97
C THR A 354 -18.58 -27.03 68.26
N ALA A 355 -18.86 -27.98 67.35
CA ALA A 355 -19.87 -29.01 67.55
C ALA A 355 -19.50 -29.95 68.72
N ASP A 356 -18.24 -30.38 68.79
CA ASP A 356 -17.73 -31.22 69.88
C ASP A 356 -17.80 -30.50 71.23
N ALA A 357 -17.42 -29.22 71.27
CA ALA A 357 -17.52 -28.41 72.48
C ALA A 357 -18.98 -28.28 72.94
N LYS A 358 -19.90 -27.99 72.02
CA LYS A 358 -21.34 -27.93 72.31
C LYS A 358 -21.86 -29.26 72.87
N SER A 359 -21.54 -30.39 72.23
CA SER A 359 -21.97 -31.72 72.67
C SER A 359 -21.47 -32.06 74.08
N LYS A 360 -20.21 -31.73 74.38
CA LYS A 360 -19.63 -31.90 75.72
C LYS A 360 -20.35 -31.05 76.77
N ILE A 361 -20.61 -29.78 76.48
CA ILE A 361 -21.36 -28.89 77.39
C ILE A 361 -22.77 -29.42 77.61
N GLN A 362 -23.48 -29.82 76.56
CA GLN A 362 -24.83 -30.40 76.68
C GLN A 362 -24.84 -31.66 77.54
N THR A 363 -23.84 -32.53 77.38
CA THR A 363 -23.71 -33.75 78.19
C THR A 363 -23.42 -33.42 79.67
N GLN A 364 -22.65 -32.38 79.95
CA GLN A 364 -22.36 -31.93 81.31
C GLN A 364 -23.56 -31.26 81.99
N VAL A 365 -24.38 -30.51 81.25
CA VAL A 365 -25.59 -29.85 81.76
C VAL A 365 -26.75 -30.84 81.95
N ALA A 366 -26.76 -31.95 81.21
CA ALA A 366 -27.76 -33.01 81.35
C ALA A 366 -27.49 -33.97 82.53
N LYS A 367 -26.33 -33.85 83.20
CA LYS A 367 -26.03 -34.52 84.47
C LYS A 367 -26.40 -33.60 85.62
#